data_AF-A0A6S6SUN4-F1
#
_entry.id   AF-A0A6S6SUN4-F1
#
_cell.length_a   1.000
_cell.length_b   1.000
_cell.length_c   1.000
_cell.angle_alpha   90.00
_cell.angle_beta   90.00
_cell.angle_gamma   90.00
#
_symmetry.space_group_name_H-M   'P 1'
#
loop_
_entity.id
_entity.type
_entity.pdbx_description
1 polymer ?
#
loop_
_entity_poly.entity_id
_entity_poly.type
_entity_poly.pdbx_seq_one_letter_code
_entity_poly.pdbx_strand_id
1 'polypeptide(L)'
;LRQSIKLKYKEQLALVKFNNNIPSNQKPQHRQIIYAHQKEELQELSERFSQKREDIHKQNRLYSYKEYLLEKALNGDEKALEALRRTTMSFKADENILRHPKGKINHKLWESLKVQITKEGKAVYEVEGNGKIIDTGAYLKVTVEDNDRAILTSLQMAKKKYGDVLEVQGSVEFKKRVMMIDERYELGLKFTDKAMKRIQEQGEKKGMGL
;
A
#
# COMPACT_ATOMS: atom_id res chain seq x y z
N LEU A 1 -3.99 -2.98 -41.63
CA LEU A 1 -4.99 -3.65 -40.77
C LEU A 1 -6.24 -2.78 -40.55
N ARG A 2 -6.24 -1.73 -39.73
CA ARG A 2 -7.45 -0.90 -39.55
C ARG A 2 -7.92 -0.22 -40.84
N GLN A 3 -7.00 0.33 -41.63
CA GLN A 3 -7.31 0.96 -42.92
C GLN A 3 -7.81 -0.05 -43.97
N SER A 4 -7.25 -1.27 -43.98
CA SER A 4 -7.69 -2.33 -44.90
C SER A 4 -9.10 -2.85 -44.56
N ILE A 5 -9.44 -2.97 -43.27
CA ILE A 5 -10.83 -3.25 -42.83
C ILE A 5 -11.77 -2.14 -43.30
N LYS A 6 -11.41 -0.87 -43.10
CA LYS A 6 -12.22 0.26 -43.57
C LYS A 6 -12.45 0.23 -45.09
N LEU A 7 -11.42 -0.13 -45.87
CA LEU A 7 -11.52 -0.23 -47.32
C LEU A 7 -12.42 -1.39 -47.76
N LYS A 8 -12.24 -2.59 -47.20
CA LYS A 8 -13.08 -3.78 -47.42
C LYS A 8 -14.58 -3.48 -47.24
N TYR A 9 -14.94 -2.86 -46.12
CA TYR A 9 -16.35 -2.56 -45.84
C TYR A 9 -16.89 -1.40 -46.68
N LYS A 10 -16.03 -0.46 -47.10
CA LYS A 10 -16.40 0.59 -48.06
C LYS A 10 -16.77 0.01 -49.43
N GLU A 11 -16.04 -1.00 -49.89
CA GLU A 11 -16.33 -1.73 -51.13
C GLU A 11 -17.65 -2.51 -51.04
N GLN A 12 -17.90 -3.19 -49.91
CA GLN A 12 -19.17 -3.90 -49.68
C GLN A 12 -20.39 -2.95 -49.68
N LEU A 13 -20.26 -1.77 -49.08
CA LEU A 13 -21.31 -0.74 -49.11
C LEU A 13 -21.56 -0.23 -50.55
N ALA A 14 -20.51 -0.10 -51.36
CA ALA A 14 -20.64 0.29 -52.76
C ALA A 14 -21.39 -0.79 -53.57
N LEU A 15 -21.08 -2.08 -53.34
CA LEU A 15 -21.79 -3.19 -54.00
C LEU A 15 -23.28 -3.19 -53.68
N VAL A 16 -23.68 -2.99 -52.41
CA VAL A 16 -25.11 -2.89 -52.04
C VAL A 16 -25.78 -1.66 -52.65
N LYS A 17 -25.04 -0.54 -52.78
CA LYS A 17 -25.55 0.69 -53.38
C LYS A 17 -25.92 0.50 -54.85
N PHE A 18 -25.01 -0.09 -55.63
CA PHE A 18 -25.14 -0.24 -57.09
C PHE A 18 -25.84 -1.53 -57.54
N ASN A 19 -26.14 -2.47 -56.63
CA ASN A 19 -26.87 -3.69 -56.97
C ASN A 19 -28.36 -3.38 -57.25
N ASN A 20 -28.80 -3.68 -58.47
CA ASN A 20 -30.19 -3.49 -58.93
C ASN A 20 -31.10 -4.68 -58.58
N ASN A 21 -30.53 -5.83 -58.20
CA ASN A 21 -31.27 -7.01 -57.78
C ASN A 21 -31.73 -6.94 -56.32
N ILE A 22 -31.25 -5.95 -55.55
CA ILE A 22 -31.68 -5.70 -54.17
C ILE A 22 -32.77 -4.62 -54.18
N PRO A 23 -34.01 -4.96 -53.78
CA PRO A 23 -35.10 -3.98 -53.63
C PRO A 23 -34.69 -2.79 -52.75
N SER A 24 -35.12 -1.58 -53.13
CA SER A 24 -34.72 -0.34 -52.44
C SER A 24 -35.06 -0.35 -50.93
N ASN A 25 -36.19 -0.97 -50.56
CA ASN A 25 -36.63 -1.14 -49.17
C ASN A 25 -35.76 -2.13 -48.35
N GLN A 26 -34.99 -3.02 -49.00
CA GLN A 26 -34.11 -3.98 -48.34
C GLN A 26 -32.67 -3.46 -48.21
N LYS A 27 -32.23 -2.51 -49.04
CA LYS A 27 -30.88 -1.90 -48.98
C LYS A 27 -30.48 -1.37 -47.59
N PRO A 28 -31.37 -0.76 -46.77
CA PRO A 28 -31.04 -0.36 -45.40
C PRO A 28 -30.65 -1.53 -44.50
N GLN A 29 -31.37 -2.65 -44.57
CA GLN A 29 -31.09 -3.85 -43.77
C GLN A 29 -29.72 -4.42 -44.13
N HIS A 30 -29.40 -4.52 -45.43
CA HIS A 30 -28.08 -4.95 -45.89
C HIS A 30 -26.94 -4.04 -45.38
N ARG A 31 -27.11 -2.71 -45.41
CA ARG A 31 -26.11 -1.79 -44.87
C ARG A 31 -25.94 -1.96 -43.36
N GLN A 32 -27.03 -2.18 -42.63
CA GLN A 32 -26.98 -2.39 -41.18
C GLN A 32 -26.16 -3.64 -40.81
N ILE A 33 -26.36 -4.74 -41.55
CA ILE A 33 -25.57 -5.97 -41.39
C ILE A 33 -24.09 -5.70 -41.65
N ILE A 34 -23.77 -4.98 -42.74
CA ILE A 34 -22.38 -4.62 -43.08
C ILE A 34 -21.73 -3.76 -41.98
N TYR A 35 -22.45 -2.77 -41.43
CA TYR A 35 -21.94 -1.95 -40.34
C TYR A 35 -21.76 -2.74 -39.04
N ALA A 36 -22.65 -3.69 -38.74
CA ALA A 36 -22.53 -4.56 -37.58
C ALA A 36 -21.25 -5.41 -37.68
N HIS A 37 -21.02 -6.07 -38.81
CA HIS A 37 -19.80 -6.84 -39.04
C HIS A 37 -18.53 -5.97 -39.04
N GLN A 38 -18.59 -4.77 -39.61
CA GLN A 38 -17.45 -3.83 -39.55
C GLN A 38 -17.09 -3.48 -38.10
N LYS A 39 -18.11 -3.26 -37.26
CA LYS A 39 -17.92 -2.95 -35.85
C LYS A 39 -17.30 -4.14 -35.11
N GLU A 40 -17.82 -5.34 -35.33
CA GLU A 40 -17.28 -6.59 -34.76
C GLU A 40 -15.81 -6.80 -35.15
N GLU A 41 -15.47 -6.74 -36.44
CA GLU A 41 -14.10 -6.96 -36.91
C GLU A 41 -13.12 -5.91 -36.37
N LEU A 42 -13.57 -4.66 -36.19
CA LEU A 42 -12.77 -3.61 -35.55
C LEU A 42 -12.62 -3.81 -34.04
N GLN A 43 -13.64 -4.32 -33.37
CA GLN A 43 -13.59 -4.68 -31.94
C GLN A 43 -12.62 -5.83 -31.70
N GLU A 44 -12.74 -6.91 -32.47
CA GLU A 44 -11.78 -8.03 -32.41
C GLU A 44 -10.36 -7.58 -32.66
N LEU A 45 -10.13 -6.72 -33.67
CA LEU A 45 -8.81 -6.17 -33.94
C LEU A 45 -8.29 -5.38 -32.73
N SER A 46 -9.12 -4.55 -32.12
CA SER A 46 -8.78 -3.76 -30.94
C SER A 46 -8.43 -4.64 -29.75
N GLU A 47 -9.22 -5.69 -29.50
CA GLU A 47 -9.01 -6.65 -28.41
C GLU A 47 -7.70 -7.41 -28.59
N ARG A 48 -7.43 -7.94 -29.80
CA ARG A 48 -6.17 -8.61 -30.13
C ARG A 48 -4.97 -7.70 -29.92
N PHE A 49 -5.04 -6.43 -30.36
CA PHE A 49 -3.96 -5.48 -30.13
C PHE A 49 -3.85 -5.07 -28.65
N SER A 50 -4.96 -5.03 -27.91
CA SER A 50 -4.93 -4.79 -26.48
C SER A 50 -4.21 -5.89 -25.73
N GLN A 51 -4.59 -7.15 -25.99
CA GLN A 51 -3.93 -8.33 -25.44
C GLN A 51 -2.45 -8.37 -25.80
N LYS A 52 -2.11 -8.16 -27.08
CA LYS A 52 -0.71 -8.15 -27.52
C LYS A 52 0.12 -7.05 -26.87
N ARG A 53 -0.46 -5.85 -26.64
CA ARG A 53 0.21 -4.78 -25.89
C ARG A 53 0.42 -5.17 -24.43
N GLU A 54 -0.58 -5.79 -23.81
CA GLU A 54 -0.49 -6.27 -22.43
C GLU A 54 0.58 -7.35 -22.28
N ASP A 55 0.66 -8.30 -23.22
CA ASP A 55 1.67 -9.36 -23.24
C ASP A 55 3.08 -8.80 -23.43
N ILE A 56 3.26 -7.87 -24.39
CA ILE A 56 4.55 -7.18 -24.60
C ILE A 56 4.94 -6.41 -23.33
N HIS A 57 4.00 -5.74 -22.68
CA HIS A 57 4.24 -5.03 -21.42
C HIS A 57 4.63 -5.97 -20.29
N LYS A 58 3.99 -7.14 -20.15
CA LYS A 58 4.31 -8.14 -19.14
C LYS A 58 5.70 -8.74 -19.38
N GLN A 59 6.02 -9.07 -20.63
CA GLN A 59 7.29 -9.69 -21.01
C GLN A 59 8.48 -8.73 -20.95
N ASN A 60 8.26 -7.45 -21.28
CA ASN A 60 9.30 -6.42 -21.33
C ASN A 60 9.11 -5.36 -20.24
N ARG A 61 8.51 -5.74 -19.10
CA ARG A 61 8.30 -4.80 -18.00
C ARG A 61 9.65 -4.39 -17.43
N LEU A 62 10.16 -3.24 -17.90
CA LEU A 62 11.23 -2.54 -17.22
C LEU A 62 10.66 -2.10 -15.87
N TYR A 63 11.18 -2.66 -14.79
CA TYR A 63 10.91 -2.15 -13.46
C TYR A 63 11.26 -0.66 -13.48
N SER A 64 10.30 0.19 -13.15
CA SER A 64 10.68 1.55 -12.76
C SER A 64 11.68 1.44 -11.61
N TYR A 65 12.61 2.39 -11.49
CA TYR A 65 13.58 2.40 -10.39
C TYR A 65 12.90 2.18 -9.03
N LYS A 66 11.69 2.73 -8.86
CA LYS A 66 10.87 2.57 -7.67
C LYS A 66 10.34 1.14 -7.45
N GLU A 67 9.89 0.46 -8.50
CA GLU A 67 9.47 -0.95 -8.42
C GLU A 67 10.65 -1.88 -8.15
N TYR A 68 11.81 -1.59 -8.74
CA TYR A 68 13.05 -2.29 -8.44
C TYR A 68 13.43 -2.15 -6.95
N LEU A 69 13.36 -0.93 -6.40
CA LEU A 69 13.59 -0.70 -4.98
C LEU A 69 12.56 -1.41 -4.09
N LEU A 70 11.29 -1.47 -4.49
CA LEU A 70 10.24 -2.19 -3.75
C LEU A 70 10.54 -3.70 -3.69
N GLU A 71 10.93 -4.30 -4.80
CA GLU A 71 11.31 -5.71 -4.86
C GLU A 71 12.54 -5.99 -3.99
N LYS A 72 13.57 -5.14 -4.07
CA LYS A 72 14.76 -5.27 -3.22
C LYS A 72 14.43 -5.12 -1.73
N ALA A 73 13.61 -4.13 -1.37
CA ALA A 73 13.18 -3.91 0.01
C ALA A 73 12.40 -5.12 0.57
N LEU A 74 11.48 -5.71 -0.21
CA LEU A 74 10.74 -6.91 0.18
C LEU A 74 11.65 -8.13 0.38
N ASN A 75 12.77 -8.18 -0.34
CA ASN A 75 13.82 -9.20 -0.16
C ASN A 75 14.80 -8.87 0.98
N GLY A 76 14.52 -7.84 1.80
CA GLY A 76 15.31 -7.48 2.98
C GLY A 76 16.43 -6.46 2.74
N ASP A 77 16.52 -5.85 1.56
CA ASP A 77 17.50 -4.79 1.29
C ASP A 77 17.12 -3.49 2.01
N GLU A 78 17.79 -3.23 3.14
CA GLU A 78 17.54 -2.04 3.96
C GLU A 78 17.87 -0.74 3.23
N LYS A 79 18.89 -0.73 2.35
CA LYS A 79 19.26 0.46 1.57
C LYS A 79 18.20 0.78 0.52
N ALA A 80 17.59 -0.25 -0.06
CA ALA A 80 16.47 -0.05 -0.97
C ALA A 80 15.26 0.56 -0.26
N LEU A 81 14.97 0.09 0.95
CA LEU A 81 13.87 0.63 1.76
C LEU A 81 14.16 2.05 2.27
N GLU A 82 15.41 2.34 2.66
CA GLU A 82 15.88 3.70 2.95
C GLU A 82 15.70 4.62 1.73
N ALA A 83 16.07 4.15 0.53
CA ALA A 83 15.91 4.92 -0.70
C ALA A 83 14.43 5.23 -1.01
N LEU A 84 13.50 4.32 -0.69
CA LEU A 84 12.06 4.59 -0.78
C LEU A 84 11.57 5.63 0.24
N ARG A 85 12.19 5.67 1.43
CA ARG A 85 11.84 6.55 2.57
C ARG A 85 12.43 7.96 2.51
N ARG A 86 13.05 8.36 1.40
CA ARG A 86 13.71 9.68 1.26
C ARG A 86 12.80 10.88 1.46
N THR A 87 11.49 10.72 1.31
CA THR A 87 10.54 11.79 1.60
C THR A 87 10.32 11.89 3.11
N THR A 88 10.57 13.07 3.69
CA THR A 88 10.28 13.35 5.10
C THR A 88 8.81 13.09 5.40
N MET A 89 8.54 12.12 6.27
CA MET A 89 7.18 11.78 6.69
C MET A 89 6.79 12.65 7.88
N SER A 90 5.81 13.52 7.72
CA SER A 90 5.14 14.18 8.84
C SER A 90 4.07 13.26 9.43
N PHE A 91 3.68 13.56 10.66
CA PHE A 91 2.56 12.96 11.34
C PHE A 91 1.75 14.06 12.03
N LYS A 92 0.49 13.79 12.34
CA LYS A 92 -0.37 14.73 13.04
C LYS A 92 -0.30 14.52 14.55
N ALA A 93 -0.64 15.54 15.33
CA ALA A 93 -0.55 15.50 16.80
C ALA A 93 -1.50 14.49 17.46
N ASP A 94 -2.60 14.15 16.78
CA ASP A 94 -3.63 13.19 17.20
C ASP A 94 -3.30 11.74 16.83
N GLU A 95 -2.22 11.50 16.09
CA GLU A 95 -1.83 10.13 15.72
C GLU A 95 -1.11 9.40 16.86
N ASN A 96 -1.43 8.11 16.99
CA ASN A 96 -0.84 7.19 17.97
C ASN A 96 0.51 6.68 17.47
N ILE A 97 1.59 7.20 18.05
CA ILE A 97 2.95 7.05 17.53
C ILE A 97 3.93 6.64 18.62
N LEU A 98 4.83 5.73 18.27
CA LEU A 98 6.00 5.33 19.04
C LEU A 98 7.27 5.67 18.27
N ARG A 99 8.17 6.43 18.90
CA ARG A 99 9.46 6.79 18.29
C ARG A 99 10.56 6.92 19.34
N HIS A 100 11.80 7.00 18.88
CA HIS A 100 12.89 7.41 19.75
C HIS A 100 12.85 8.94 19.97
N PRO A 101 13.04 9.46 21.20
CA PRO A 101 13.00 10.90 21.48
C PRO A 101 14.09 11.71 20.76
N LYS A 102 15.21 11.07 20.39
CA LYS A 102 16.28 11.70 19.60
C LYS A 102 16.17 11.44 18.09
N GLY A 103 15.03 10.96 17.61
CA GLY A 103 14.80 10.74 16.17
C GLY A 103 15.64 9.62 15.55
N LYS A 104 15.94 8.55 16.30
CA LYS A 104 16.65 7.37 15.77
C LYS A 104 15.83 6.73 14.66
N ILE A 105 16.47 6.47 13.53
CA ILE A 105 15.87 5.84 12.35
C ILE A 105 16.37 4.39 12.24
N ASN A 106 15.47 3.48 11.89
CA ASN A 106 15.80 2.08 11.63
C ASN A 106 15.03 1.56 10.42
N HIS A 107 15.76 1.26 9.34
CA HIS A 107 15.12 0.88 8.09
C HIS A 107 14.74 -0.59 7.98
N LYS A 108 15.20 -1.44 8.89
CA LYS A 108 14.97 -2.88 8.86
C LYS A 108 13.48 -3.25 8.92
N LEU A 109 13.03 -4.17 8.06
CA LEU A 109 11.67 -4.71 8.11
C LEU A 109 11.49 -5.67 9.28
N TRP A 110 10.25 -5.80 9.72
CA TRP A 110 9.86 -6.79 10.70
C TRP A 110 9.50 -8.10 10.01
N GLU A 111 10.32 -9.12 10.19
CA GLU A 111 10.25 -10.38 9.43
C GLU A 111 9.08 -11.29 9.86
N SER A 112 8.61 -11.20 11.11
CA SER A 112 7.62 -12.15 11.66
C SER A 112 6.16 -11.81 11.32
N LEU A 113 5.92 -10.82 10.46
CA LEU A 113 4.59 -10.36 10.11
C LEU A 113 4.45 -10.19 8.61
N LYS A 114 3.27 -10.49 8.09
CA LYS A 114 2.92 -10.18 6.70
C LYS A 114 2.97 -8.67 6.50
N VAL A 115 3.79 -8.25 5.54
CA VAL A 115 4.09 -6.83 5.28
C VAL A 115 3.68 -6.42 3.87
N GLN A 116 3.14 -5.22 3.75
CA GLN A 116 2.99 -4.51 2.47
C GLN A 116 3.81 -3.22 2.52
N ILE A 117 4.60 -2.95 1.49
CA ILE A 117 5.39 -1.70 1.41
C ILE A 117 4.71 -0.74 0.46
N THR A 118 4.36 0.46 0.93
CA THR A 118 3.80 1.50 0.06
C THR A 118 4.89 2.07 -0.86
N LYS A 119 4.46 2.76 -1.91
CA LYS A 119 5.38 3.46 -2.81
C LYS A 119 6.28 4.47 -2.07
N GLU A 120 5.86 5.00 -0.94
CA GLU A 120 6.61 5.95 -0.10
C GLU A 120 7.53 5.25 0.92
N GLY A 121 7.65 3.91 0.86
CA GLY A 121 8.49 3.14 1.77
C GLY A 121 7.89 2.94 3.17
N LYS A 122 6.57 3.12 3.33
CA LYS A 122 5.88 2.75 4.59
C LYS A 122 5.65 1.25 4.59
N ALA A 123 6.12 0.56 5.61
CA ALA A 123 5.82 -0.86 5.81
C ALA A 123 4.55 -1.00 6.67
N VAL A 124 3.52 -1.64 6.13
CA VAL A 124 2.24 -1.86 6.80
C VAL A 124 2.17 -3.32 7.19
N TYR A 125 2.09 -3.58 8.50
CA TYR A 125 1.95 -4.91 9.07
C TYR A 125 0.52 -5.13 9.53
N GLU A 126 -0.05 -6.28 9.14
CA GLU A 126 -1.34 -6.73 9.61
C GLU A 126 -1.17 -7.45 10.96
N VAL A 127 -2.01 -7.08 11.93
CA VAL A 127 -2.12 -7.72 13.24
C VAL A 127 -3.55 -8.23 13.40
N GLU A 128 -3.70 -9.32 14.14
CA GLU A 128 -5.01 -9.92 14.41
C GLU A 128 -6.00 -8.92 15.03
N GLY A 129 -7.30 -9.11 14.77
CA GLY A 129 -8.34 -8.19 15.24
C GLY A 129 -8.37 -6.85 14.51
N ASN A 130 -8.10 -6.85 13.20
CA ASN A 130 -8.06 -5.67 12.32
C ASN A 130 -7.02 -4.60 12.71
N GLY A 131 -6.06 -4.96 13.57
CA GLY A 131 -4.96 -4.08 13.94
C GLY A 131 -4.00 -3.88 12.76
N LYS A 132 -3.47 -2.66 12.61
CA LYS A 132 -2.38 -2.39 11.67
C LYS A 132 -1.31 -1.54 12.32
N ILE A 133 -0.07 -1.84 11.97
CA ILE A 133 1.11 -1.07 12.39
C ILE A 133 1.77 -0.52 11.13
N ILE A 134 1.97 0.79 11.08
CA ILE A 134 2.65 1.46 9.97
C ILE A 134 4.04 1.87 10.44
N ASP A 135 5.07 1.32 9.80
CA ASP A 135 6.48 1.58 10.08
C ASP A 135 7.10 2.46 8.99
N THR A 136 7.49 3.67 9.40
CA THR A 136 8.17 4.65 8.54
C THR A 136 9.69 4.58 8.66
N GLY A 137 10.21 3.72 9.54
CA GLY A 137 11.61 3.66 9.94
C GLY A 137 11.98 4.70 10.99
N ALA A 138 11.37 5.89 10.98
CA ALA A 138 11.57 6.92 12.00
C ALA A 138 10.60 6.78 13.18
N TYR A 139 9.41 6.25 12.93
CA TYR A 139 8.39 6.02 13.93
C TYR A 139 7.46 4.87 13.52
N LEU A 140 6.79 4.30 14.52
CA LEU A 140 5.70 3.34 14.33
C LEU A 140 4.39 4.04 14.63
N LYS A 141 3.38 3.86 13.77
CA LYS A 141 2.01 4.31 14.00
C LYS A 141 1.10 3.09 14.23
N VAL A 142 0.32 3.15 15.30
CA VAL A 142 -0.71 2.16 15.63
C VAL A 142 -2.05 2.70 15.15
N THR A 143 -2.75 1.98 14.27
CA THR A 143 -3.98 2.51 13.64
C THR A 143 -5.23 2.30 14.47
N VAL A 144 -5.24 1.31 15.37
CA VAL A 144 -6.39 0.90 16.17
C VAL A 144 -5.97 0.95 17.63
N GLU A 145 -6.45 1.94 18.37
CA GLU A 145 -5.98 2.23 19.73
C GLU A 145 -6.52 1.27 20.78
N ASP A 146 -7.62 0.59 20.49
CA ASP A 146 -8.26 -0.37 21.38
C ASP A 146 -7.77 -1.82 21.18
N ASN A 147 -6.85 -2.04 20.24
CA ASN A 147 -6.26 -3.35 19.96
C ASN A 147 -4.94 -3.55 20.73
N ASP A 148 -5.05 -4.18 21.90
CA ASP A 148 -3.91 -4.45 22.78
C ASP A 148 -2.81 -5.31 22.11
N ARG A 149 -3.16 -6.22 21.19
CA ARG A 149 -2.17 -7.02 20.44
C ARG A 149 -1.34 -6.16 19.50
N ALA A 150 -1.98 -5.21 18.81
CA ALA A 150 -1.29 -4.24 17.96
C ALA A 150 -0.38 -3.33 18.78
N ILE A 151 -0.83 -2.88 19.95
CA ILE A 151 -0.01 -2.09 20.86
C ILE A 151 1.21 -2.89 21.34
N LEU A 152 1.01 -4.10 21.89
CA LEU A 152 2.11 -4.97 22.34
C LEU A 152 3.14 -5.21 21.23
N THR A 153 2.67 -5.60 20.05
CA THR A 153 3.53 -5.87 18.89
C THR A 153 4.31 -4.60 18.52
N SER A 154 3.66 -3.44 18.50
CA SER A 154 4.33 -2.17 18.21
C SER A 154 5.36 -1.77 19.26
N LEU A 155 5.14 -2.07 20.54
CA LEU A 155 6.11 -1.82 21.61
C LEU A 155 7.34 -2.72 21.49
N GLN A 156 7.15 -4.01 21.18
CA GLN A 156 8.25 -4.94 20.92
C GLN A 156 9.08 -4.51 19.69
N MET A 157 8.39 -4.10 18.62
CA MET A 157 9.03 -3.54 17.42
C MET A 157 9.82 -2.28 17.76
N ALA A 158 9.21 -1.35 18.50
CA ALA A 158 9.83 -0.10 18.91
C ALA A 158 11.07 -0.35 19.78
N LYS A 159 10.99 -1.25 20.77
CA LYS A 159 12.12 -1.63 21.63
C LYS A 159 13.29 -2.14 20.81
N LYS A 160 13.06 -3.07 19.88
CA LYS A 160 14.11 -3.64 19.03
C LYS A 160 14.71 -2.61 18.07
N LYS A 161 13.89 -1.72 17.51
CA LYS A 161 14.34 -0.70 16.53
C LYS A 161 15.05 0.48 17.18
N TYR A 162 14.46 0.97 18.27
CA TYR A 162 14.78 2.27 18.86
C TYR A 162 15.52 2.15 20.19
N GLY A 163 15.34 1.05 20.93
CA GLY A 163 15.86 0.83 22.27
C GLY A 163 14.79 1.01 23.34
N ASP A 164 15.21 1.07 24.60
CA ASP A 164 14.29 1.06 25.75
C ASP A 164 13.61 2.41 26.03
N VAL A 165 14.09 3.49 25.43
CA VAL A 165 13.55 4.83 25.65
C VAL A 165 12.66 5.23 24.49
N LEU A 166 11.38 5.48 24.77
CA LEU A 166 10.39 5.83 23.78
C LEU A 166 9.70 7.16 24.11
N GLU A 167 9.47 7.94 23.06
CA GLU A 167 8.49 9.01 23.06
C GLU A 167 7.18 8.46 22.50
N VAL A 168 6.09 8.67 23.24
CA VAL A 168 4.75 8.19 22.89
C VAL A 168 3.85 9.39 22.65
N GLN A 169 3.28 9.45 21.46
CA GLN A 169 2.24 10.42 21.10
C GLN A 169 0.92 9.68 20.90
N GLY A 170 -0.18 10.36 21.16
CA GLY A 170 -1.53 9.81 21.01
C GLY A 170 -2.47 10.33 22.08
N SER A 171 -3.68 9.77 22.07
CA SER A 171 -4.72 10.07 23.07
C SER A 171 -4.26 9.69 24.48
N VAL A 172 -4.89 10.28 25.50
CA VAL A 172 -4.65 9.89 26.91
C VAL A 172 -4.95 8.40 27.12
N GLU A 173 -5.98 7.90 26.46
CA GLU A 173 -6.38 6.49 26.52
C GLU A 173 -5.32 5.58 25.90
N PHE A 174 -4.82 5.92 24.72
CA PHE A 174 -3.73 5.21 24.08
C PHE A 174 -2.48 5.14 24.98
N LYS A 175 -2.07 6.28 25.56
CA LYS A 175 -0.93 6.33 26.49
C LYS A 175 -1.12 5.44 27.72
N LYS A 176 -2.33 5.44 28.31
CA LYS A 176 -2.66 4.56 29.43
C LYS A 176 -2.55 3.09 29.06
N ARG A 177 -3.08 2.69 27.91
CA ARG A 177 -2.99 1.30 27.40
C ARG A 177 -1.55 0.89 27.14
N VAL A 178 -0.74 1.77 26.55
CA VAL A 178 0.70 1.55 26.36
C VAL A 178 1.38 1.24 27.69
N MET A 179 1.14 2.02 28.73
CA MET A 179 1.71 1.77 30.06
C MET A 179 1.24 0.45 30.65
N MET A 180 -0.07 0.18 30.60
CA MET A 180 -0.64 -1.07 31.10
C MET A 180 -0.04 -2.30 30.42
N ILE A 181 0.21 -2.24 29.11
CA ILE A 181 0.80 -3.33 28.34
C ILE A 181 2.30 -3.47 28.62
N ASP A 182 3.04 -2.36 28.71
CA ASP A 182 4.45 -2.37 29.11
C ASP A 182 4.66 -3.04 30.48
N GLU A 183 3.81 -2.73 31.45
CA GLU A 183 3.82 -3.34 32.79
C GLU A 183 3.38 -4.82 32.73
N ARG A 184 2.25 -5.12 32.10
CA ARG A 184 1.69 -6.49 32.01
C ARG A 184 2.67 -7.49 31.37
N TYR A 185 3.42 -7.05 30.36
CA TYR A 185 4.35 -7.90 29.61
C TYR A 185 5.82 -7.64 29.99
N GLU A 186 6.06 -6.88 31.06
CA GLU A 186 7.39 -6.62 31.62
C GLU A 186 8.41 -6.13 30.56
N LEU A 187 7.98 -5.27 29.63
CA LEU A 187 8.85 -4.83 28.54
C LEU A 187 9.93 -3.85 29.02
N GLY A 188 9.75 -3.22 30.18
CA GLY A 188 10.74 -2.36 30.83
C GLY A 188 11.07 -1.11 30.02
N LEU A 189 10.08 -0.52 29.34
CA LEU A 189 10.25 0.69 28.54
C LEU A 189 10.24 1.94 29.42
N LYS A 190 11.03 2.94 29.02
CA LYS A 190 11.11 4.25 29.67
C LYS A 190 10.46 5.29 28.78
N PHE A 191 9.44 5.97 29.29
CA PHE A 191 8.70 6.95 28.51
C PHE A 191 9.16 8.39 28.79
N THR A 192 9.32 9.19 27.73
CA THR A 192 9.72 10.60 27.87
C THR A 192 8.54 11.56 28.07
N ASP A 193 7.31 11.08 27.85
CA ASP A 193 6.11 11.86 28.14
C ASP A 193 6.02 12.17 29.65
N LYS A 194 5.81 13.45 29.99
CA LYS A 194 5.85 13.93 31.38
C LYS A 194 4.79 13.24 32.27
N ALA A 195 3.60 12.96 31.74
CA ALA A 195 2.54 12.34 32.52
C ALA A 195 2.85 10.86 32.74
N MET A 196 3.28 10.15 31.69
CA MET A 196 3.66 8.73 31.79
C MET A 196 4.84 8.51 32.75
N LYS A 197 5.89 9.34 32.64
CA LYS A 197 7.08 9.26 33.51
C LYS A 197 6.72 9.41 35.00
N ARG A 198 5.85 10.36 35.33
CA ARG A 198 5.37 10.56 36.72
C ARG A 198 4.64 9.33 37.25
N ILE A 199 3.83 8.67 36.42
CA ILE A 199 3.11 7.46 36.81
C ILE A 199 4.09 6.30 37.05
N GLN A 200 5.09 6.10 36.17
CA GLN A 200 6.14 5.09 36.36
C GLN A 200 6.91 5.29 37.67
N GLU A 201 7.36 6.53 37.95
CA GLU A 201 8.09 6.86 39.18
C GLU A 201 7.25 6.68 40.47
N GLN A 202 5.93 6.88 40.39
CA GLN A 202 5.02 6.63 41.53
C GLN A 202 4.80 5.13 41.78
N GLY A 203 4.75 4.31 40.73
CA GLY A 203 4.65 2.85 40.83
C GLY A 203 5.90 2.24 41.45
N GLU A 204 7.09 2.63 40.98
CA GLU A 204 8.38 2.16 41.50
C GLU A 204 8.54 2.44 43.01
N LYS A 205 8.14 3.63 43.46
CA LYS A 205 8.20 4.01 44.88
C LYS A 205 7.28 3.18 45.78
N LYS A 206 6.15 2.70 45.26
CA LYS A 206 5.24 1.82 46.00
C LYS A 206 5.75 0.38 46.07
N GLY A 207 6.49 -0.08 45.06
CA GLY A 207 7.09 -1.41 45.02
C GLY A 207 8.33 -1.58 45.92
N MET A 208 9.09 -0.51 46.19
CA MET A 208 10.25 -0.53 47.10
C MET A 208 9.90 -0.28 48.58
N GLY A 209 8.62 -0.11 48.91
CA GLY A 209 8.12 0.20 50.26
C GLY A 209 7.55 -0.99 51.04
N LEU A 210 7.82 -2.22 50.60
CA LEU A 210 7.49 -3.50 51.25
C LEU A 210 8.77 -4.30 51.50
#